data_AF-A0A3N5VQ41-F1
#
_entry.id   AF-A0A3N5VQ41-F1
#
_cell.length_a   1.000
_cell.length_b   1.000
_cell.length_c   1.000
_cell.angle_alpha   90.00
_cell.angle_beta   90.00
_cell.angle_gamma   90.00
#
_symmetry.space_group_name_H-M   'P 1'
#
loop_
_entity.id
_entity.type
_entity.pdbx_description
1 polymer ?
#
loop_
_entity_poly.entity_id
_entity_poly.type
_entity_poly.pdbx_seq_one_letter_code
_entity_poly.pdbx_strand_id
1 'polypeptide(L)'
;MVPEIDLSSAINFVGQNGTILEKARLLRILMEIEPSPEAYLPLVKIQNPDGGFPSRPKPGSQSALDSTLTALWQFEEMGMLATPEADRAIEFLLAMQREDGGWDENPDLPTHDLPPWIIPGDLSSRLYLTTYAAFWLAARGQISEPGFQRALAFIAAHQEESGMIPGYRHNNWLG
;
A
#
# COMPACT_ATOMS: atom_id res chain seq x y z
N MET A 1 -18.02 -14.55 25.43
CA MET A 1 -18.38 -13.12 25.40
C MET A 1 -17.09 -12.38 25.14
N VAL A 2 -16.91 -11.79 23.96
CA VAL A 2 -15.70 -11.00 23.67
C VAL A 2 -15.83 -9.71 24.49
N PRO A 3 -14.82 -9.30 25.26
CA PRO A 3 -14.90 -8.06 26.03
C PRO A 3 -15.10 -6.87 25.08
N GLU A 4 -16.01 -5.98 25.44
CA GLU A 4 -16.23 -4.73 24.72
C GLU A 4 -14.99 -3.84 24.89
N ILE A 5 -14.41 -3.40 23.78
CA ILE A 5 -13.21 -2.55 23.79
C ILE A 5 -13.66 -1.10 23.93
N ASP A 6 -13.26 -0.44 25.02
CA ASP A 6 -13.48 1.01 25.19
C ASP A 6 -12.47 1.81 24.36
N LEU A 7 -12.97 2.48 23.32
CA LEU A 7 -12.17 3.32 22.41
C LEU A 7 -12.16 4.80 22.79
N SER A 8 -12.86 5.21 23.86
CA SER A 8 -13.09 6.62 24.19
C SER A 8 -11.79 7.40 24.39
N SER A 9 -10.83 6.80 25.10
CA SER A 9 -9.51 7.42 25.35
C SER A 9 -8.71 7.60 24.05
N ALA A 10 -8.75 6.61 23.16
CA ALA A 10 -8.05 6.67 21.88
C ALA A 10 -8.66 7.72 20.93
N ILE A 11 -9.99 7.76 20.85
CA ILE A 11 -10.73 8.76 20.06
C ILE A 11 -10.39 10.17 20.54
N ASN A 12 -10.42 10.39 21.87
CA ASN A 12 -10.08 11.70 22.44
C ASN A 12 -8.63 12.11 22.16
N PHE A 13 -7.69 11.17 22.27
CA PHE A 13 -6.28 11.44 21.99
C PHE A 13 -6.06 11.87 20.54
N VAL A 14 -6.63 11.15 19.56
CA VAL A 14 -6.54 11.51 18.14
C VAL A 14 -7.29 12.81 17.84
N GLY A 15 -8.45 13.04 18.48
CA GLY A 15 -9.19 14.30 18.36
C GLY A 15 -8.37 15.51 18.80
N GLN A 16 -7.56 15.38 19.84
CA GLN A 16 -6.73 16.46 20.38
C GLN A 16 -5.40 16.63 19.64
N ASN A 17 -4.75 15.54 19.23
CA ASN A 17 -3.36 15.56 18.77
C ASN A 17 -3.18 15.20 17.28
N GLY A 18 -4.20 14.62 16.65
CA GLY A 18 -4.12 14.14 15.28
C GLY A 18 -4.08 15.27 14.25
N THR A 19 -3.41 14.98 13.15
CA THR A 19 -3.52 15.71 11.88
C THR A 19 -4.93 15.60 11.30
N ILE A 20 -5.23 16.43 10.29
CA ILE A 20 -6.52 16.37 9.57
C ILE A 20 -6.73 14.97 8.98
N LEU A 21 -5.68 14.38 8.40
CA LEU A 21 -5.72 13.03 7.83
C LEU A 21 -6.00 11.95 8.89
N GLU A 22 -5.32 11.99 10.03
CA GLU A 22 -5.51 10.99 11.10
C GLU A 22 -6.91 11.07 11.71
N LYS A 23 -7.43 12.28 11.90
CA LYS A 23 -8.81 12.49 12.36
C LYS A 23 -9.82 11.96 11.33
N ALA A 24 -9.61 12.24 10.06
CA ALA A 24 -10.48 11.78 8.99
C ALA A 24 -10.48 10.24 8.88
N ARG A 25 -9.31 9.59 8.92
CA ARG A 25 -9.18 8.12 8.95
C ARG A 25 -9.90 7.50 10.15
N LEU A 26 -9.70 8.06 11.35
CA LEU A 26 -10.39 7.59 12.56
C LEU A 26 -11.92 7.65 12.41
N LEU A 27 -12.45 8.81 11.98
CA LEU A 27 -13.89 9.01 11.80
C LEU A 27 -14.45 8.10 10.70
N ARG A 28 -13.68 7.87 9.63
CA ARG A 28 -14.09 6.95 8.57
C ARG A 28 -14.16 5.51 9.06
N ILE A 29 -13.11 5.02 9.73
CA ILE A 29 -13.02 3.64 10.21
C ILE A 29 -14.07 3.34 11.29
N LEU A 30 -14.30 4.26 12.23
CA LEU A 30 -15.17 4.00 13.38
C LEU A 30 -16.63 4.41 13.18
N MET A 31 -16.89 5.37 12.29
CA MET A 31 -18.21 6.00 12.16
C MET A 31 -18.69 6.11 10.71
N GLU A 32 -17.95 5.58 9.74
CA GLU A 32 -18.25 5.65 8.30
C GLU A 32 -18.40 7.09 7.77
N ILE A 33 -17.86 8.08 8.47
CA ILE A 33 -17.95 9.49 8.06
C ILE A 33 -17.00 9.71 6.88
N GLU A 34 -17.54 10.23 5.77
CA GLU A 34 -16.74 10.56 4.59
C GLU A 34 -15.75 11.69 4.90
N PRO A 35 -14.47 11.55 4.53
CA PRO A 35 -13.46 12.56 4.78
C PRO A 35 -13.73 13.81 3.93
N SER A 36 -13.45 14.99 4.48
CA SER A 36 -13.50 16.23 3.69
C SER A 36 -12.37 16.24 2.65
N PRO A 37 -12.52 16.98 1.53
CA PRO A 37 -11.45 17.14 0.54
C PRO A 37 -10.11 17.61 1.11
N GLU A 38 -10.13 18.43 2.16
CA GLU A 38 -8.92 18.90 2.82
C GLU A 38 -8.06 17.76 3.37
N ALA A 39 -8.68 16.65 3.79
CA ALA A 39 -7.97 15.50 4.34
C ALA A 39 -7.18 14.71 3.29
N TYR A 40 -7.72 14.56 2.08
CA TYR A 40 -7.13 13.68 1.05
C TYR A 40 -6.48 14.42 -0.12
N LEU A 41 -6.86 15.67 -0.40
CA LEU A 41 -6.28 16.45 -1.51
C LEU A 41 -4.74 16.58 -1.43
N PRO A 42 -4.09 16.69 -0.26
CA PRO A 42 -2.63 16.66 -0.19
C PRO A 42 -2.01 15.40 -0.79
N LEU A 43 -2.62 14.23 -0.55
CA LEU A 43 -2.15 12.96 -1.12
C LEU A 43 -2.41 12.91 -2.63
N VAL A 44 -3.64 13.22 -3.06
CA VAL A 44 -4.00 13.21 -4.49
C VAL A 44 -3.09 14.13 -5.32
N LYS A 45 -2.74 15.31 -4.79
CA LYS A 45 -1.90 16.30 -5.48
C LYS A 45 -0.46 15.86 -5.73
N ILE A 46 0.04 14.85 -5.02
CA ILE A 46 1.41 14.37 -5.21
C ILE A 46 1.49 13.15 -6.15
N GLN A 47 0.36 12.60 -6.61
CA GLN A 47 0.35 11.50 -7.56
C GLN A 47 0.99 11.95 -8.88
N ASN A 48 1.98 11.19 -9.34
CA ASN A 48 2.70 11.49 -10.58
C ASN A 48 1.83 11.18 -11.81
N PRO A 49 2.19 11.70 -13.01
CA PRO A 49 1.44 11.45 -14.24
C PRO A 49 1.31 9.97 -14.61
N ASP A 50 2.31 9.14 -14.28
CA ASP A 50 2.32 7.69 -14.46
C ASP A 50 1.39 6.91 -13.51
N GLY A 51 0.75 7.62 -12.57
CA GLY A 51 -0.18 7.03 -11.59
C GLY A 51 0.49 6.61 -10.28
N GLY A 52 1.82 6.57 -10.22
CA GLY A 52 2.55 6.23 -9.02
C GLY A 52 2.66 7.38 -8.03
N PHE A 53 3.10 7.06 -6.82
CA PHE A 53 3.37 8.01 -5.75
C PHE A 53 4.88 8.12 -5.51
N PRO A 54 5.38 9.32 -5.19
CA PRO A 54 6.81 9.56 -5.10
C PRO A 54 7.46 8.89 -3.87
N SER A 55 8.68 8.35 -4.04
CA SER A 55 9.48 7.64 -3.00
C SER A 55 9.60 8.38 -1.67
N ARG A 56 9.63 9.71 -1.76
CA ARG A 56 9.45 10.64 -0.66
C ARG A 56 8.23 11.48 -1.02
N PRO A 57 7.36 11.88 -0.07
CA PRO A 57 6.18 12.71 -0.35
C PRO A 57 6.57 14.16 -0.69
N LYS A 58 7.40 14.32 -1.72
CA LYS A 58 7.88 15.54 -2.30
C LYS A 58 7.41 15.53 -3.76
N PRO A 59 6.56 16.50 -4.16
CA PRO A 59 6.13 16.62 -5.55
C PRO A 59 7.30 16.61 -6.54
N GLY A 60 7.19 15.82 -7.60
CA GLY A 60 8.20 15.73 -8.67
C GLY A 60 9.34 14.72 -8.44
N SER A 61 9.40 14.06 -7.28
CA SER A 61 10.24 12.87 -7.12
C SER A 61 9.71 11.70 -7.97
N GLN A 62 10.59 10.78 -8.35
CA GLN A 62 10.21 9.57 -9.10
C GLN A 62 9.22 8.71 -8.30
N SER A 63 8.29 8.08 -9.01
CA SER A 63 7.34 7.14 -8.43
C SER A 63 8.06 5.92 -7.84
N ALA A 64 7.59 5.46 -6.69
CA ALA A 64 8.08 4.27 -5.99
C ALA A 64 6.94 3.28 -5.78
N LEU A 65 7.28 1.99 -5.82
CA LEU A 65 6.31 0.92 -5.61
C LEU A 65 5.76 0.97 -4.18
N ASP A 66 6.63 1.03 -3.19
CA ASP A 66 6.24 1.02 -1.77
C ASP A 66 5.34 2.22 -1.40
N SER A 67 5.68 3.42 -1.90
CA SER A 67 4.87 4.62 -1.70
C SER A 67 3.51 4.54 -2.37
N THR A 68 3.43 3.89 -3.54
CA THR A 68 2.15 3.70 -4.25
C THR A 68 1.26 2.69 -3.52
N LEU A 69 1.83 1.60 -3.02
CA LEU A 69 1.13 0.62 -2.17
C LEU A 69 0.63 1.26 -0.87
N THR A 70 1.44 2.14 -0.27
CA THR A 70 1.05 2.92 0.92
C THR A 70 -0.09 3.88 0.62
N ALA A 71 -0.09 4.54 -0.54
CA ALA A 71 -1.18 5.41 -0.95
C ALA A 71 -2.50 4.64 -1.12
N LEU A 72 -2.47 3.43 -1.68
CA LEU A 72 -3.65 2.56 -1.78
C LEU A 72 -4.22 2.20 -0.41
N TRP A 73 -3.37 1.93 0.58
CA TRP A 73 -3.80 1.75 1.96
C TRP A 73 -4.48 2.99 2.54
N GLN A 74 -3.89 4.17 2.35
CA GLN A 74 -4.49 5.42 2.80
C GLN A 74 -5.82 5.69 2.10
N PHE A 75 -5.95 5.35 0.80
CA PHE A 75 -7.20 5.44 0.08
C PHE A 75 -8.26 4.50 0.66
N GLU A 76 -7.91 3.26 1.00
CA GLU A 76 -8.83 2.32 1.64
C GLU A 76 -9.38 2.85 2.97
N GLU A 77 -8.50 3.31 3.86
CA GLU A 77 -8.90 3.87 5.16
C GLU A 77 -9.71 5.17 5.04
N MET A 78 -9.65 5.85 3.90
CA MET A 78 -10.44 7.03 3.57
C MET A 78 -11.68 6.71 2.74
N GLY A 79 -11.95 5.45 2.39
CA GLY A 79 -13.08 5.06 1.54
C GLY A 79 -12.94 5.42 0.06
N MET A 80 -11.71 5.68 -0.41
CA MET A 80 -11.39 6.21 -1.74
C MET A 80 -10.93 5.16 -2.75
N LEU A 81 -11.07 3.86 -2.48
CA LEU A 81 -10.62 2.83 -3.41
C LEU A 81 -11.36 2.83 -4.76
N ALA A 82 -12.51 3.49 -4.87
CA ALA A 82 -13.28 3.59 -6.11
C ALA A 82 -13.04 4.91 -6.89
N THR A 83 -12.00 5.68 -6.55
CA THR A 83 -11.70 6.95 -7.23
C THR A 83 -10.71 6.76 -8.39
N PRO A 84 -10.68 7.70 -9.37
CA PRO A 84 -9.72 7.66 -10.47
C PRO A 84 -8.25 7.65 -10.01
N GLU A 85 -7.94 8.26 -8.86
CA GLU A 85 -6.59 8.24 -8.30
C GLU A 85 -6.17 6.83 -7.87
N ALA A 86 -7.08 6.08 -7.24
CA ALA A 86 -6.84 4.69 -6.91
C ALA A 86 -6.71 3.82 -8.16
N ASP A 87 -7.52 4.07 -9.20
CA ASP A 87 -7.42 3.39 -10.50
C ASP A 87 -6.03 3.56 -11.12
N ARG A 88 -5.55 4.81 -11.17
CA ARG A 88 -4.23 5.14 -11.70
C ARG A 88 -3.09 4.52 -10.90
N ALA A 89 -3.24 4.41 -9.57
CA ALA A 89 -2.26 3.72 -8.73
C ALA A 89 -2.20 2.21 -9.07
N ILE A 90 -3.35 1.58 -9.31
CA ILE A 90 -3.41 0.17 -9.74
C ILE A 90 -2.81 -0.01 -11.13
N GLU A 91 -3.12 0.89 -12.08
CA GLU A 91 -2.52 0.88 -13.42
C GLU A 91 -0.99 1.00 -13.37
N PHE A 92 -0.47 1.88 -12.50
CA PHE A 92 0.97 1.99 -12.24
C PHE A 92 1.54 0.66 -11.72
N LEU A 93 0.91 0.02 -10.73
CA LEU A 93 1.37 -1.29 -10.25
C LEU A 93 1.42 -2.30 -11.39
N LEU A 94 0.35 -2.43 -12.19
CA LEU A 94 0.32 -3.36 -13.32
C LEU A 94 1.41 -3.07 -14.36
N ALA A 95 1.70 -1.80 -14.64
CA ALA A 95 2.78 -1.39 -15.55
C ALA A 95 4.18 -1.70 -15.02
N MET A 96 4.35 -1.72 -13.69
CA MET A 96 5.63 -2.00 -13.03
C MET A 96 5.88 -3.49 -12.77
N GLN A 97 4.93 -4.37 -13.08
CA GLN A 97 5.14 -5.80 -12.90
C GLN A 97 6.24 -6.32 -13.83
N ARG A 98 7.16 -7.11 -13.29
CA ARG A 98 8.27 -7.70 -14.06
C ARG A 98 7.81 -8.93 -14.84
N GLU A 99 8.59 -9.35 -15.82
CA GLU A 99 8.30 -10.51 -16.66
C GLU A 99 8.14 -11.82 -15.87
N ASP A 100 8.85 -11.95 -14.74
CA ASP A 100 8.76 -13.10 -13.83
C ASP A 100 7.51 -13.08 -12.93
N GLY A 101 6.66 -12.06 -13.06
CA GLY A 101 5.41 -11.92 -12.31
C GLY A 101 5.55 -11.23 -10.95
N GLY A 102 6.77 -10.99 -10.49
CA GLY A 102 7.00 -10.27 -9.24
C GLY A 102 7.06 -8.75 -9.43
N TRP A 103 6.97 -8.04 -8.31
CA TRP A 103 7.32 -6.64 -8.19
C TRP A 103 8.66 -6.48 -7.49
N ASP A 104 9.31 -5.37 -7.77
CA ASP A 104 10.53 -4.94 -7.14
C ASP A 104 10.53 -3.42 -7.10
N GLU A 105 11.30 -2.84 -6.18
CA GLU A 105 11.47 -1.40 -6.16
C GLU A 105 12.47 -0.97 -7.24
N ASN A 106 12.31 0.26 -7.75
CA ASN A 106 13.24 0.79 -8.73
C ASN A 106 14.64 1.02 -8.09
N PRO A 107 15.70 0.33 -8.57
CA PRO A 107 17.05 0.48 -8.01
C PRO A 107 17.68 1.85 -8.24
N ASP A 108 17.14 2.65 -9.16
CA ASP A 108 17.62 4.02 -9.43
C ASP A 108 17.11 5.04 -8.41
N LEU A 109 16.17 4.65 -7.54
CA LEU A 109 15.69 5.53 -6.47
C LEU A 109 16.80 5.78 -5.43
N PRO A 110 16.89 6.99 -4.87
CA PRO A 110 17.86 7.26 -3.82
C PRO A 110 17.60 6.34 -2.61
N THR A 111 18.60 5.58 -2.17
CA THR A 111 18.45 4.61 -1.07
C THR A 111 17.94 5.25 0.23
N HIS A 112 18.22 6.54 0.46
CA HIS A 112 17.73 7.27 1.63
C HIS A 112 16.25 7.66 1.57
N ASP A 113 15.61 7.52 0.41
CA ASP A 113 14.16 7.69 0.26
C ASP A 113 13.40 6.37 0.48
N LEU A 114 14.09 5.23 0.51
CA LEU A 114 13.47 3.91 0.71
C LEU A 114 13.46 3.52 2.19
N PRO A 115 12.38 2.88 2.68
CA PRO A 115 12.41 2.24 3.99
C PRO A 115 13.51 1.17 4.07
N PRO A 116 14.08 0.90 5.25
CA PRO A 116 15.23 -0.02 5.39
C PRO A 116 14.91 -1.49 5.06
N TRP A 117 13.64 -1.86 4.96
CA TRP A 117 13.19 -3.19 4.52
C TRP A 117 12.89 -3.28 3.02
N ILE A 118 12.94 -2.16 2.29
CA ILE A 118 12.81 -2.12 0.83
C ILE A 118 14.20 -2.07 0.22
N ILE A 119 14.67 -3.22 -0.25
CA ILE A 119 16.00 -3.39 -0.84
C ILE A 119 15.78 -3.87 -2.28
N PRO A 120 16.00 -3.00 -3.29
CA PRO A 120 15.87 -3.39 -4.68
C PRO A 120 16.68 -4.63 -5.02
N GLY A 121 16.04 -5.61 -5.65
CA GLY A 121 16.65 -6.90 -6.02
C GLY A 121 16.74 -7.94 -4.90
N ASP A 122 16.47 -7.58 -3.64
CA ASP A 122 16.38 -8.55 -2.54
C ASP A 122 15.07 -9.36 -2.62
N LEU A 123 15.18 -10.68 -2.48
CA LEU A 123 14.01 -11.57 -2.63
C LEU A 123 12.94 -11.30 -1.57
N SER A 124 13.31 -11.01 -0.31
CA SER A 124 12.32 -10.77 0.75
C SER A 124 11.56 -9.47 0.52
N SER A 125 12.27 -8.43 0.06
CA SER A 125 11.68 -7.16 -0.37
C SER A 125 10.70 -7.38 -1.54
N ARG A 126 11.13 -8.14 -2.56
CA ARG A 126 10.28 -8.48 -3.72
C ARG A 126 9.04 -9.28 -3.34
N LEU A 127 9.17 -10.26 -2.44
CA LEU A 127 8.03 -11.04 -1.96
C LEU A 127 7.03 -10.19 -1.17
N TYR A 128 7.52 -9.28 -0.34
CA TYR A 128 6.69 -8.30 0.36
C TYR A 128 5.91 -7.42 -0.63
N LEU A 129 6.60 -6.78 -1.58
CA LEU A 129 5.98 -5.89 -2.57
C LEU A 129 5.00 -6.65 -3.48
N THR A 130 5.36 -7.87 -3.91
CA THR A 130 4.50 -8.69 -4.77
C THR A 130 3.23 -9.12 -4.03
N THR A 131 3.35 -9.56 -2.78
CA THR A 131 2.20 -9.94 -1.95
C THR A 131 1.28 -8.75 -1.73
N TYR A 132 1.86 -7.57 -1.46
CA TYR A 132 1.08 -6.37 -1.21
C TYR A 132 0.37 -5.84 -2.47
N ALA A 133 1.05 -5.89 -3.63
CA ALA A 133 0.44 -5.58 -4.91
C ALA A 133 -0.71 -6.55 -5.23
N ALA A 134 -0.49 -7.86 -5.06
CA ALA A 134 -1.52 -8.87 -5.27
C ALA A 134 -2.74 -8.66 -4.35
N PHE A 135 -2.51 -8.30 -3.08
CA PHE A 135 -3.56 -7.94 -2.14
C PHE A 135 -4.42 -6.79 -2.69
N TRP A 136 -3.81 -5.70 -3.17
CA TRP A 136 -4.58 -4.56 -3.69
C TRP A 136 -5.33 -4.88 -4.98
N LEU A 137 -4.75 -5.69 -5.88
CA LEU A 137 -5.47 -6.19 -7.04
C LEU A 137 -6.71 -6.99 -6.60
N ALA A 138 -6.57 -7.89 -5.63
CA ALA A 138 -7.69 -8.67 -5.11
C ALA A 138 -8.75 -7.78 -4.42
N ALA A 139 -8.33 -6.84 -3.57
CA ALA A 139 -9.21 -5.90 -2.88
C ALA A 139 -10.01 -5.01 -3.86
N ARG A 140 -9.44 -4.76 -5.04
CA ARG A 140 -10.06 -4.04 -6.16
C ARG A 140 -10.89 -4.93 -7.09
N GLY A 141 -11.08 -6.21 -6.76
CA GLY A 141 -11.84 -7.18 -7.56
C GLY A 141 -11.12 -7.64 -8.84
N GLN A 142 -9.83 -7.33 -8.98
CA GLN A 142 -9.02 -7.61 -10.17
C GLN A 142 -8.40 -9.02 -10.17
N ILE A 143 -9.08 -10.00 -9.57
CA ILE A 143 -8.58 -11.38 -9.48
C ILE A 143 -8.46 -12.10 -10.85
N SER A 144 -9.15 -11.59 -11.86
CA SER A 144 -9.08 -12.09 -13.24
C SER A 144 -7.97 -11.43 -14.06
N GLU A 145 -7.31 -10.39 -13.53
CA GLU A 145 -6.21 -9.74 -14.23
C GLU A 145 -5.04 -10.72 -14.39
N PRO A 146 -4.44 -10.86 -15.59
CA PRO A 146 -3.28 -11.72 -15.79
C PRO A 146 -2.12 -11.40 -14.84
N GLY A 147 -1.99 -10.12 -14.46
CA GLY A 147 -0.98 -9.68 -13.49
C GLY A 147 -1.16 -10.29 -12.11
N PHE A 148 -2.41 -10.45 -11.65
CA PHE A 148 -2.70 -11.10 -10.37
C PHE A 148 -2.27 -12.58 -10.38
N GLN A 149 -2.58 -13.31 -11.45
CA GLN A 149 -2.20 -14.73 -11.58
C GLN A 149 -0.67 -14.91 -11.63
N ARG A 150 0.04 -14.02 -12.33
CA ARG A 150 1.51 -14.01 -12.33
C ARG A 150 2.10 -13.69 -10.96
N ALA A 151 1.46 -12.80 -10.19
CA ALA A 151 1.86 -12.50 -8.82
C ALA A 151 1.79 -13.75 -7.93
N LEU A 152 0.68 -14.48 -8.00
CA LEU A 152 0.49 -15.73 -7.26
C LEU A 152 1.52 -16.79 -7.66
N ALA A 153 1.82 -16.91 -8.96
CA ALA A 153 2.85 -17.82 -9.44
C ALA A 153 4.24 -17.46 -8.90
N PHE A 154 4.60 -16.16 -8.88
CA PHE A 154 5.85 -15.69 -8.30
C PHE A 154 5.93 -16.02 -6.80
N ILE A 155 4.87 -15.74 -6.03
CA ILE A 155 4.84 -16.02 -4.59
C ILE A 155 4.96 -17.53 -4.32
N ALA A 156 4.17 -18.35 -5.01
CA ALA A 156 4.17 -19.81 -4.84
C ALA A 156 5.53 -20.44 -5.20
N ALA A 157 6.23 -19.90 -6.21
CA ALA A 157 7.55 -20.38 -6.59
C ALA A 157 8.64 -20.15 -5.53
N HIS A 158 8.41 -19.25 -4.57
CA HIS A 158 9.37 -18.90 -3.51
C HIS A 158 8.83 -19.21 -2.10
N GLN A 159 7.72 -19.94 -2.01
CA GLN A 159 7.20 -20.45 -0.75
C GLN A 159 8.06 -21.64 -0.30
N GLU A 160 8.43 -21.65 0.98
CA GLU A 160 9.12 -22.80 1.59
C GLU A 160 8.19 -24.01 1.68
N GLU A 161 8.77 -25.22 1.83
CA GLU A 161 7.99 -26.46 2.05
C GLU A 161 7.06 -26.37 3.28
N SER A 162 7.42 -25.54 4.26
CA SER A 162 6.62 -25.23 5.46
C SER A 162 5.37 -24.41 5.16
N GLY A 163 5.24 -23.85 3.95
CA GLY A 163 4.25 -22.85 3.59
C GLY A 163 4.67 -21.42 3.92
N MET A 164 5.82 -21.20 4.55
CA MET A 164 6.29 -19.85 4.86
C MET A 164 6.79 -19.13 3.61
N ILE A 165 6.51 -17.83 3.53
CA ILE A 165 7.09 -16.94 2.52
C ILE A 165 8.23 -16.17 3.20
N PRO A 166 9.46 -16.22 2.69
CA PRO A 166 10.58 -15.46 3.24
C PRO A 166 10.24 -13.96 3.32
N GLY A 167 10.30 -13.41 4.53
CA GLY A 167 9.99 -12.01 4.80
C GLY A 167 11.04 -11.35 5.69
N TYR A 168 11.06 -10.02 5.70
CA TYR A 168 11.84 -9.26 6.67
C TYR A 168 11.29 -9.51 8.08
N ARG A 169 12.15 -9.71 9.10
CA ARG A 169 11.80 -10.18 10.46
C ARG A 169 10.74 -9.37 11.24
N HIS A 170 10.22 -8.27 10.68
CA HIS A 170 9.12 -7.49 11.24
C HIS A 170 7.74 -7.74 10.59
N ASN A 171 7.65 -8.56 9.53
CA ASN A 171 6.41 -8.76 8.73
C ASN A 171 5.84 -10.20 8.80
N ASN A 172 5.85 -10.85 9.97
CA ASN A 172 5.18 -12.15 10.17
C ASN A 172 3.62 -12.10 10.14
N TRP A 173 3.02 -11.08 9.54
CA TRP A 173 1.58 -10.79 9.55
C TRP A 173 0.91 -11.16 8.21
N LEU A 174 1.72 -11.63 7.24
CA LEU A 174 1.31 -12.00 5.88
C LEU A 174 1.31 -13.52 5.64
N GLY A 175 1.43 -14.33 6.72
CA GLY A 175 1.33 -15.80 6.69
C GLY A 175 0.07 -16.30 7.37
#